data_AF-A0A1Q5HHC0-F1
#
_entry.id   AF-A0A1Q5HHC0-F1
#
_cell.length_a   1.000
_cell.length_b   1.000
_cell.length_c   1.000
_cell.angle_alpha   90.00
_cell.angle_beta   90.00
_cell.angle_gamma   90.00
#
_symmetry.space_group_name_H-M   'P 1'
#
loop_
_entity.id
_entity.type
_entity.pdbx_description
1 polymer ?
#
loop_
_entity_poly.entity_id
_entity_poly.type
_entity_poly.pdbx_seq_one_letter_code
_entity_poly.pdbx_strand_id
1 'polypeptide(L)'
;MSTLSRRRAALAGVVAAVVALGAAEPVAVLTGPRSAPLVAVGGLVVDLVPEPLKQFAISVFGTYDKIALLIGTALLLAAFGALLGLAAVRRLAIGLAGIAAFAALGVAAALTRAGADAFDALPSLVGGGLGALTLWAFVAGPLGADLPSAPPPAVAALAREGETPGGWEPARPDDAESRRRFLRGAGLLTGAAAVAGLGGHWLAGRRGVSTARDAVTLPAPAAPAPPLPAGADLSLSRLAPYVTPNREFYRIDTALVVPQVDPVTWRLRIHGRVRNPIELSFDDLLARPMVERYVTLACVSNEVGGDLIGNARWLGVPIRKLLDEADPEDGADQVVGRAVDGWTCGTPTSVLRDGRDALLAVGMNGEPLPIRHGFPVRMVVPGLYGYVSACKWLTELELTSFADFDAYWVPRGWSAQGPIKTQSRIDTPRPRSRPAAGPVTVAGVAWAQHRGVRRVEVRVDGGPWQEATLAPAVSADTWVQWSWRWDATPGEHTLQVRATDTTGETQTEQRAPVAPDGATGWHTVRVTVT
;
A
#
# COMPACT_ATOMS: atom_id res chain seq x y z
N MET A 1 -47.48 -1.62 0.85
CA MET A 1 -46.49 -1.95 -0.18
C MET A 1 -46.08 -0.64 -0.84
N SER A 2 -44.79 -0.28 -0.88
CA SER A 2 -44.40 1.04 -1.42
C SER A 2 -44.65 1.09 -2.94
N THR A 3 -45.09 2.24 -3.46
CA THR A 3 -45.39 2.47 -4.89
C THR A 3 -44.14 2.69 -5.76
N LEU A 4 -42.94 2.57 -5.19
CA LEU A 4 -41.67 2.80 -5.88
C LEU A 4 -41.42 1.81 -7.02
N SER A 5 -41.07 2.35 -8.20
CA SER A 5 -40.59 1.55 -9.31
C SER A 5 -39.27 0.84 -8.96
N ARG A 6 -39.01 -0.33 -9.56
CA ARG A 6 -37.78 -1.10 -9.34
C ARG A 6 -36.50 -0.26 -9.57
N ARG A 7 -36.53 0.67 -10.53
CA ARG A 7 -35.39 1.57 -10.81
C ARG A 7 -35.16 2.58 -9.68
N ARG A 8 -36.21 3.19 -9.14
CA ARG A 8 -36.10 4.12 -8.00
C ARG A 8 -35.72 3.39 -6.72
N ALA A 9 -36.23 2.18 -6.51
CA ALA A 9 -35.85 1.32 -5.40
C ALA A 9 -34.35 0.99 -5.40
N ALA A 10 -33.82 0.56 -6.55
CA ALA A 10 -32.40 0.31 -6.73
C ALA A 10 -31.57 1.59 -6.48
N LEU A 11 -31.99 2.73 -7.05
CA LEU A 11 -31.30 4.00 -6.85
C LEU A 11 -31.33 4.47 -5.39
N ALA A 12 -32.45 4.32 -4.68
CA ALA A 12 -32.54 4.64 -3.26
C ALA A 12 -31.55 3.83 -2.41
N GLY A 13 -31.39 2.55 -2.75
CA GLY A 13 -30.39 1.70 -2.13
C GLY A 13 -28.94 2.11 -2.42
N VAL A 14 -28.63 2.52 -3.66
CA VAL A 14 -27.32 3.09 -4.02
C VAL A 14 -27.06 4.38 -3.27
N VAL A 15 -28.03 5.29 -3.21
CA VAL A 15 -27.89 6.57 -2.48
C VAL A 15 -27.67 6.31 -0.99
N ALA A 16 -28.39 5.36 -0.39
CA ALA A 16 -28.18 4.95 0.99
C ALA A 16 -26.75 4.43 1.24
N ALA A 17 -26.19 3.65 0.32
CA ALA A 17 -24.80 3.19 0.40
C ALA A 17 -23.80 4.35 0.28
N VAL A 18 -24.02 5.29 -0.64
CA VAL A 18 -23.17 6.48 -0.79
C VAL A 18 -23.22 7.37 0.46
N VAL A 19 -24.41 7.59 1.03
CA VAL A 19 -24.57 8.35 2.28
C VAL A 19 -23.86 7.65 3.45
N ALA A 20 -24.02 6.33 3.56
CA ALA A 20 -23.36 5.56 4.61
C ALA A 20 -21.83 5.71 4.57
N LEU A 21 -21.24 5.59 3.37
CA LEU A 21 -19.80 5.75 3.19
C LEU A 21 -19.35 7.21 3.40
N GLY A 22 -20.04 8.16 2.76
CA GLY A 22 -19.68 9.58 2.81
C GLY A 22 -19.81 10.19 4.21
N ALA A 23 -20.73 9.69 5.05
CA ALA A 23 -20.87 10.12 6.43
C ALA A 23 -19.89 9.44 7.39
N ALA A 24 -19.41 8.24 7.05
CA ALA A 24 -18.43 7.53 7.86
C ALA A 24 -17.03 8.16 7.77
N GLU A 25 -16.67 8.74 6.61
CA GLU A 25 -15.35 9.34 6.36
C GLU A 25 -15.00 10.49 7.34
N PRO A 26 -15.85 11.51 7.56
CA PRO A 26 -15.58 12.55 8.57
C PRO A 26 -15.40 12.00 9.99
N VAL A 27 -16.15 10.96 10.35
CA VAL A 27 -16.03 10.32 11.67
C VAL A 27 -14.68 9.60 11.77
N ALA A 28 -14.26 8.93 10.70
CA ALA A 28 -12.96 8.27 10.62
C ALA A 28 -11.77 9.24 10.72
N VAL A 29 -11.96 10.54 10.41
CA VAL A 29 -10.92 11.56 10.67
C VAL A 29 -10.63 11.68 12.17
N LEU A 30 -11.65 11.55 13.01
CA LEU A 30 -11.53 11.69 14.47
C LEU A 30 -11.07 10.39 15.15
N THR A 31 -11.46 9.25 14.59
CA THR A 31 -11.14 7.92 15.16
C THR A 31 -9.91 7.28 14.51
N GLY A 32 -9.39 7.87 13.44
CA GLY A 32 -8.19 7.44 12.73
C GLY A 32 -8.50 6.76 11.38
N PRO A 33 -7.65 6.92 10.34
CA PRO A 33 -7.93 6.45 8.98
C PRO A 33 -8.25 4.96 8.84
N ARG A 34 -7.81 4.14 9.81
CA ARG A 34 -8.01 2.68 9.84
C ARG A 34 -9.42 2.26 10.23
N SER A 35 -10.17 3.14 10.89
CA SER A 35 -11.57 2.93 11.29
C SER A 35 -12.57 3.21 10.15
N ALA A 36 -12.11 3.82 9.05
CA ALA A 36 -12.93 4.05 7.87
C ALA A 36 -13.49 2.71 7.35
N PRO A 37 -14.82 2.55 7.18
CA PRO A 37 -15.43 1.24 6.93
C PRO A 37 -14.89 0.56 5.67
N LEU A 38 -14.62 1.34 4.61
CA LEU A 38 -14.07 0.82 3.36
C LEU A 38 -12.64 0.28 3.55
N VAL A 39 -11.83 0.95 4.36
CA VAL A 39 -10.44 0.56 4.66
C VAL A 39 -10.40 -0.64 5.61
N ALA A 40 -11.25 -0.65 6.64
CA ALA A 40 -11.35 -1.76 7.58
C ALA A 40 -11.83 -3.05 6.91
N VAL A 41 -12.95 -2.99 6.18
CA VAL A 41 -13.49 -4.14 5.45
C VAL A 41 -12.55 -4.55 4.30
N GLY A 42 -11.99 -3.58 3.57
CA GLY A 42 -11.00 -3.86 2.52
C GLY A 42 -9.77 -4.58 3.05
N GLY A 43 -9.25 -4.16 4.21
CA GLY A 43 -8.14 -4.84 4.88
C GLY A 43 -8.48 -6.28 5.26
N LEU A 44 -9.64 -6.50 5.89
CA LEU A 44 -10.10 -7.85 6.25
C LEU A 44 -10.27 -8.76 5.02
N VAL A 45 -10.84 -8.24 3.93
CA VAL A 45 -10.95 -8.99 2.67
C VAL A 45 -9.56 -9.33 2.13
N VAL A 46 -8.63 -8.37 2.11
CA VAL A 46 -7.25 -8.63 1.70
C VAL A 46 -6.60 -9.67 2.60
N ASP A 47 -6.88 -9.70 3.90
CA ASP A 47 -6.31 -10.70 4.81
C ASP A 47 -6.89 -12.11 4.57
N LEU A 48 -8.18 -12.21 4.27
CA LEU A 48 -8.87 -13.50 4.09
C LEU A 48 -8.77 -14.09 2.67
N VAL A 49 -8.53 -13.26 1.66
CA VAL A 49 -8.51 -13.72 0.26
C VAL A 49 -7.33 -14.71 0.05
N PRO A 50 -7.59 -15.89 -0.56
CA PRO A 50 -6.55 -16.86 -0.87
C PRO A 50 -5.45 -16.29 -1.76
N GLU A 51 -4.21 -16.74 -1.53
CA GLU A 51 -3.03 -16.28 -2.26
C GLU A 51 -3.14 -16.36 -3.79
N PRO A 52 -3.69 -17.42 -4.41
CA PRO A 52 -3.82 -17.47 -5.88
C PRO A 52 -4.64 -16.33 -6.46
N LEU A 53 -5.66 -15.86 -5.74
CA LEU A 53 -6.50 -14.76 -6.21
C LEU A 53 -5.79 -13.40 -6.08
N LYS A 54 -4.95 -13.22 -5.05
CA LYS A 54 -4.07 -12.06 -4.90
C LYS A 54 -3.05 -12.01 -6.04
N GLN A 55 -2.36 -13.13 -6.29
CA GLN A 55 -1.39 -13.26 -7.36
C GLN A 55 -2.02 -13.00 -8.72
N PHE A 56 -3.24 -13.51 -8.96
CA PHE A 56 -4.00 -13.18 -10.17
C PHE A 56 -4.26 -11.67 -10.28
N ALA A 57 -4.76 -11.03 -9.23
CA ALA A 57 -5.02 -9.58 -9.24
C ALA A 57 -3.73 -8.77 -9.49
N ILE A 58 -2.63 -9.12 -8.82
CA ILE A 58 -1.33 -8.46 -8.99
C ILE A 58 -0.80 -8.66 -10.42
N SER A 59 -0.94 -9.86 -10.99
CA SER A 59 -0.50 -10.15 -12.35
C SER A 59 -1.26 -9.37 -13.42
N VAL A 60 -2.56 -9.10 -13.20
CA VAL A 60 -3.44 -8.38 -14.14
C VAL A 60 -3.32 -6.86 -13.99
N PHE A 61 -3.29 -6.35 -12.76
CA PHE A 61 -3.37 -4.92 -12.48
C PHE A 61 -2.02 -4.28 -12.11
N GLY A 62 -0.98 -5.07 -11.85
CA GLY A 62 0.36 -4.59 -11.48
C GLY A 62 0.33 -3.69 -10.25
N THR A 63 0.97 -2.53 -10.35
CA THR A 63 1.01 -1.52 -9.27
C THR A 63 -0.32 -0.79 -9.03
N TYR A 64 -1.33 -1.03 -9.87
CA TYR A 64 -2.68 -0.47 -9.76
C TYR A 64 -3.68 -1.43 -9.09
N ASP A 65 -3.24 -2.60 -8.61
CA ASP A 65 -4.05 -3.59 -7.91
C ASP A 65 -4.95 -2.98 -6.81
N LYS A 66 -4.40 -2.06 -6.00
CA LYS A 66 -5.15 -1.38 -4.94
C LYS A 66 -6.22 -0.43 -5.47
N ILE A 67 -5.94 0.29 -6.56
CA ILE A 67 -6.93 1.16 -7.20
C ILE A 67 -8.05 0.30 -7.80
N ALA A 68 -7.69 -0.81 -8.44
CA ALA A 68 -8.67 -1.77 -8.96
C ALA A 68 -9.52 -2.37 -7.84
N LEU A 69 -8.93 -2.72 -6.70
CA LEU A 69 -9.64 -3.18 -5.52
C LEU A 69 -10.63 -2.12 -5.01
N LEU A 70 -10.19 -0.87 -4.82
CA LEU A 70 -11.06 0.22 -4.34
C LEU A 70 -12.24 0.48 -5.29
N ILE A 71 -12.00 0.54 -6.60
CA ILE A 71 -13.05 0.72 -7.61
C ILE A 71 -13.98 -0.50 -7.62
N GLY A 72 -13.44 -1.71 -7.58
CA GLY A 72 -14.20 -2.95 -7.54
C GLY A 72 -15.11 -3.05 -6.32
N THR A 73 -14.59 -2.71 -5.14
CA THR A 73 -15.39 -2.66 -3.90
C THR A 73 -16.47 -1.59 -3.98
N ALA A 74 -16.19 -0.39 -4.51
CA ALA A 74 -17.20 0.65 -4.67
C ALA A 74 -18.35 0.21 -5.59
N LEU A 75 -18.04 -0.46 -6.70
CA LEU A 75 -19.05 -1.02 -7.62
C LEU A 75 -19.87 -2.13 -6.95
N LEU A 76 -19.22 -3.01 -6.19
CA LEU A 76 -19.90 -4.08 -5.46
C LEU A 76 -20.83 -3.53 -4.38
N LEU A 77 -20.41 -2.50 -3.64
CA LEU A 77 -21.25 -1.83 -2.64
C LEU A 77 -22.44 -1.11 -3.28
N ALA A 78 -22.26 -0.49 -4.45
CA ALA A 78 -23.37 0.09 -5.21
C ALA A 78 -24.37 -1.00 -5.65
N ALA A 79 -23.88 -2.14 -6.16
CA ALA A 79 -24.73 -3.27 -6.55
C ALA A 79 -25.46 -3.88 -5.35
N PHE A 80 -24.77 -4.07 -4.22
CA PHE A 80 -25.37 -4.57 -2.98
C PHE A 80 -26.42 -3.58 -2.44
N GLY A 81 -26.11 -2.28 -2.42
CA GLY A 81 -27.07 -1.23 -2.10
C GLY A 81 -28.32 -1.29 -2.97
N ALA A 82 -28.15 -1.44 -4.30
CA ALA A 82 -29.27 -1.59 -5.22
C ALA A 82 -30.15 -2.81 -4.90
N LEU A 83 -29.54 -3.96 -4.55
CA LEU A 83 -30.27 -5.16 -4.13
C LEU A 83 -31.05 -4.95 -2.82
N LEU A 84 -30.45 -4.29 -1.83
CA LEU A 84 -31.13 -3.94 -0.58
C LEU A 84 -32.29 -2.98 -0.82
N GLY A 85 -32.13 -2.02 -1.73
CA GLY A 85 -33.21 -1.12 -2.16
C GLY A 85 -34.38 -1.87 -2.79
N LEU A 86 -34.10 -2.83 -3.67
CA LEU A 86 -35.11 -3.72 -4.27
C LEU A 86 -35.82 -4.60 -3.22
N ALA A 87 -35.07 -5.12 -2.23
CA ALA A 87 -35.61 -5.92 -1.15
C ALA A 87 -36.48 -5.09 -0.19
N ALA A 88 -36.09 -3.85 0.09
CA ALA A 88 -36.80 -2.93 0.97
C ALA A 88 -38.22 -2.61 0.49
N VAL A 89 -38.42 -2.53 -0.83
CA VAL A 89 -39.76 -2.33 -1.42
C VAL A 89 -40.69 -3.53 -1.18
N ARG A 90 -40.12 -4.75 -1.08
CA ARG A 90 -40.90 -5.96 -0.73
C ARG A 90 -41.19 -6.00 0.77
N ARG A 91 -40.16 -5.80 1.59
CA ARG A 91 -40.25 -5.72 3.05
C ARG A 91 -39.12 -4.81 3.56
N LEU A 92 -39.47 -3.64 4.10
CA LEU A 92 -38.50 -2.65 4.58
C LEU A 92 -37.53 -3.25 5.60
N ALA A 93 -38.02 -4.12 6.48
CA ALA A 93 -37.20 -4.82 7.46
C ALA A 93 -36.02 -5.60 6.84
N ILE A 94 -36.17 -6.17 5.63
CA ILE A 94 -35.10 -6.91 4.96
C ILE A 94 -33.99 -5.95 4.50
N GLY A 95 -34.36 -4.79 3.93
CA GLY A 95 -33.38 -3.79 3.52
C GLY A 95 -32.62 -3.19 4.70
N LEU A 96 -33.33 -2.86 5.79
CA LEU A 96 -32.72 -2.35 7.02
C LEU A 96 -31.85 -3.39 7.72
N ALA A 97 -32.29 -4.66 7.78
CA ALA A 97 -31.48 -5.75 8.33
C ALA A 97 -30.20 -5.96 7.52
N GLY A 98 -30.25 -5.83 6.19
CA GLY A 98 -29.06 -5.91 5.34
C GLY A 98 -28.06 -4.79 5.60
N ILE A 99 -28.53 -3.54 5.79
CA ILE A 99 -27.66 -2.41 6.17
C ILE A 99 -27.07 -2.64 7.56
N ALA A 100 -27.88 -3.08 8.53
CA ALA A 100 -27.42 -3.36 9.89
C ALA A 100 -26.37 -4.48 9.91
N ALA A 101 -26.56 -5.55 9.13
CA ALA A 101 -25.59 -6.62 8.99
C ALA A 101 -24.26 -6.11 8.40
N PHE A 102 -24.31 -5.24 7.38
CA PHE A 102 -23.11 -4.66 6.80
C PHE A 102 -22.39 -3.70 7.77
N ALA A 103 -23.13 -2.90 8.52
CA ALA A 103 -22.58 -2.05 9.58
C ALA A 103 -21.91 -2.88 10.69
N ALA A 104 -22.55 -3.99 11.10
CA ALA A 104 -21.98 -4.93 12.06
C ALA A 104 -20.69 -5.59 11.53
N LEU A 105 -20.63 -5.92 10.23
CA LEU A 105 -19.40 -6.40 9.61
C LEU A 105 -18.29 -5.35 9.65
N GLY A 106 -18.62 -4.07 9.38
CA GLY A 106 -17.67 -2.96 9.49
C GLY A 106 -17.15 -2.77 10.92
N VAL A 107 -18.02 -2.86 11.92
CA VAL A 107 -17.65 -2.84 13.35
C VAL A 107 -16.75 -4.01 13.69
N ALA A 108 -17.11 -5.23 13.30
CA ALA A 108 -16.30 -6.42 13.55
C ALA A 108 -14.92 -6.28 12.89
N ALA A 109 -14.86 -5.84 11.63
CA ALA A 109 -13.62 -5.64 10.89
C ALA A 109 -12.74 -4.52 11.49
N ALA A 110 -13.32 -3.52 12.14
CA ALA A 110 -12.56 -2.49 12.84
C ALA A 110 -12.00 -3.01 14.17
N LEU A 111 -12.83 -3.70 14.97
CA LEU A 111 -12.48 -4.15 16.31
C LEU A 111 -11.59 -5.41 16.35
N THR A 112 -11.58 -6.24 15.30
CA THR A 112 -10.69 -7.41 15.22
C THR A 112 -9.26 -7.06 14.82
N ARG A 113 -8.96 -5.78 14.53
CA ARG A 113 -7.62 -5.34 14.16
C ARG A 113 -6.72 -5.23 15.37
N ALA A 114 -5.44 -5.53 15.18
CA ALA A 114 -4.42 -5.34 16.20
C ALA A 114 -4.33 -3.85 16.58
N GLY A 115 -4.51 -3.56 17.87
CA GLY A 115 -4.49 -2.20 18.43
C GLY A 115 -5.80 -1.41 18.25
N ALA A 116 -6.93 -2.08 18.02
CA ALA A 116 -8.24 -1.43 17.89
C ALA A 116 -8.78 -0.91 19.24
N ASP A 117 -9.45 0.23 19.18
CA ASP A 117 -10.18 0.85 20.30
C ASP A 117 -11.71 0.80 20.04
N ALA A 118 -12.52 0.92 21.10
CA ALA A 118 -13.97 0.96 21.01
C ALA A 118 -14.48 2.08 20.08
N PHE A 119 -13.74 3.19 19.99
CA PHE A 119 -14.08 4.30 19.09
C PHE A 119 -13.95 3.94 17.61
N ASP A 120 -13.18 2.90 17.24
CA ASP A 120 -13.02 2.47 15.84
C ASP A 120 -14.33 1.93 15.23
N ALA A 121 -15.32 1.59 16.07
CA ALA A 121 -16.64 1.18 15.62
C ALA A 121 -17.52 2.35 15.13
N LEU A 122 -17.24 3.59 15.57
CA LEU A 122 -18.11 4.75 15.33
C LEU A 122 -18.38 5.05 13.86
N PRO A 123 -17.38 5.04 12.94
CA PRO A 123 -17.65 5.31 11.53
C PRO A 123 -18.66 4.34 10.92
N SER A 124 -18.57 3.06 11.27
CA SER A 124 -19.47 2.01 10.75
C SER A 124 -20.87 2.12 11.34
N LEU A 125 -21.00 2.49 12.62
CA LEU A 125 -22.29 2.73 13.27
C LEU A 125 -22.99 3.98 12.72
N VAL A 126 -22.27 5.11 12.60
CA VAL A 126 -22.82 6.36 12.07
C VAL A 126 -23.19 6.21 10.60
N GLY A 127 -22.29 5.63 9.79
CA GLY A 127 -22.56 5.35 8.38
C GLY A 127 -23.75 4.41 8.21
N GLY A 128 -23.79 3.30 8.96
CA GLY A 128 -24.91 2.36 8.94
C GLY A 128 -26.24 3.00 9.32
N GLY A 129 -26.26 3.80 10.39
CA GLY A 129 -27.45 4.50 10.85
C GLY A 129 -27.99 5.50 9.82
N LEU A 130 -27.11 6.32 9.24
CA LEU A 130 -27.51 7.31 8.21
C LEU A 130 -27.90 6.65 6.88
N GLY A 131 -27.25 5.55 6.51
CA GLY A 131 -27.67 4.72 5.37
C GLY A 131 -29.07 4.12 5.58
N ALA A 132 -29.32 3.56 6.77
CA ALA A 132 -30.63 3.01 7.13
C ALA A 132 -31.73 4.08 7.13
N LEU A 133 -31.45 5.27 7.69
CA LEU A 133 -32.36 6.41 7.67
C LEU A 133 -32.65 6.87 6.24
N THR A 134 -31.62 6.92 5.38
CA THR A 134 -31.76 7.30 3.97
C THR A 134 -32.65 6.31 3.22
N LEU A 135 -32.41 5.00 3.38
CA LEU A 135 -33.22 3.96 2.76
C LEU A 135 -34.68 4.03 3.25
N TRP A 136 -34.90 4.21 4.55
CA TRP A 136 -36.23 4.40 5.12
C TRP A 136 -36.93 5.63 4.52
N ALA A 137 -36.23 6.77 4.44
CA ALA A 137 -36.78 8.02 3.92
C ALA A 137 -37.26 7.91 2.47
N PHE A 138 -36.54 7.14 1.64
CA PHE A 138 -36.92 6.88 0.25
C PHE A 138 -37.97 5.79 0.07
N VAL A 139 -38.08 4.80 0.98
CA VAL A 139 -38.98 3.64 0.80
C VAL A 139 -40.31 3.79 1.52
N ALA A 140 -40.29 4.36 2.72
CA ALA A 140 -41.46 4.50 3.59
C ALA A 140 -41.64 5.90 4.16
N GLY A 141 -40.68 6.81 3.91
CA GLY A 141 -40.68 8.16 4.43
C GLY A 141 -40.98 9.25 3.40
N PRO A 142 -40.62 10.50 3.70
CA PRO A 142 -41.09 11.69 2.97
C PRO A 142 -40.53 11.83 1.54
N LEU A 143 -39.48 11.08 1.20
CA LEU A 143 -38.85 11.14 -0.13
C LEU A 143 -39.44 10.12 -1.12
N GLY A 144 -40.20 9.14 -0.63
CA GLY A 144 -40.85 8.11 -1.44
C GLY A 144 -42.37 8.05 -1.33
N ALA A 145 -42.96 8.72 -0.34
CA ALA A 145 -44.41 8.76 -0.18
C ALA A 145 -45.06 9.65 -1.25
N ASP A 146 -45.98 9.05 -2.02
CA ASP A 146 -46.98 9.80 -2.76
C ASP A 146 -47.94 10.43 -1.72
N LEU A 147 -47.61 11.64 -1.25
CA LEU A 147 -48.55 12.45 -0.49
C LEU A 147 -49.79 12.65 -1.38
N PRO A 148 -51.00 12.28 -0.94
CA PRO A 148 -52.19 12.46 -1.76
C PRO A 148 -52.34 13.95 -2.06
N SER A 149 -52.23 14.31 -3.34
CA SER A 149 -52.63 15.63 -3.83
C SER A 149 -54.12 15.75 -3.60
N ALA A 150 -54.51 16.42 -2.52
CA ALA A 150 -55.90 16.77 -2.30
C ALA A 150 -56.40 17.54 -3.54
N PRO A 151 -57.57 17.21 -4.10
CA PRO A 151 -58.07 17.93 -5.26
C PRO A 151 -58.20 19.42 -4.92
N PRO A 152 -57.95 20.34 -5.87
CA PRO A 152 -58.20 21.75 -5.66
C PRO A 152 -59.63 21.95 -5.13
N PRO A 153 -59.87 22.86 -4.18
CA PRO A 153 -61.16 23.00 -3.51
C PRO A 153 -62.33 23.20 -4.49
N ALA A 154 -62.09 23.75 -5.68
CA ALA A 154 -63.07 23.89 -6.75
C ALA A 154 -63.61 22.54 -7.26
N VAL A 155 -62.77 21.50 -7.35
CA VAL A 155 -63.18 20.15 -7.82
C VAL A 155 -63.90 19.38 -6.69
N ALA A 156 -63.49 19.58 -5.44
CA ALA A 156 -64.17 19.01 -4.29
C ALA A 156 -65.57 19.63 -4.05
N ALA A 157 -65.77 20.90 -4.43
CA ALA A 157 -67.06 21.56 -4.41
C ALA A 157 -68.01 21.02 -5.49
N LEU A 158 -67.51 20.86 -6.73
CA LEU A 158 -68.31 20.30 -7.84
C LEU A 158 -68.71 18.84 -7.62
N ALA A 159 -67.88 18.04 -6.94
CA ALA A 159 -68.20 16.67 -6.60
C ALA A 159 -69.35 16.53 -5.57
N ARG A 160 -69.72 17.61 -4.86
CA ARG A 160 -70.84 17.60 -3.91
C ARG A 160 -72.20 17.93 -4.53
N GLU A 161 -72.24 18.45 -5.76
CA GLU A 161 -73.49 18.91 -6.40
C GLU A 161 -74.06 17.95 -7.47
N GLY A 162 -73.48 16.77 -7.66
CA GLY A 162 -74.15 15.68 -8.39
C GLY A 162 -74.21 15.82 -9.91
N GLU A 163 -73.53 16.80 -10.51
CA GLU A 163 -73.21 16.78 -11.94
C GLU A 163 -71.89 16.04 -12.16
N THR A 164 -71.90 14.98 -12.96
CA THR A 164 -70.68 14.32 -13.46
C THR A 164 -70.05 15.17 -14.57
N PRO A 165 -68.86 15.76 -14.38
CA PRO A 165 -68.00 16.09 -15.49
C PRO A 165 -67.27 14.81 -15.87
N GLY A 166 -67.63 14.24 -17.02
CA GLY A 166 -66.77 13.28 -17.69
C GLY A 166 -65.39 13.91 -17.92
N GLY A 167 -64.33 13.22 -17.52
CA GLY A 167 -62.95 13.64 -17.82
C GLY A 167 -61.95 13.62 -16.66
N TRP A 168 -62.29 13.08 -15.48
CA TRP A 168 -61.23 12.69 -14.54
C TRP A 168 -60.72 11.30 -14.93
N GLU A 169 -59.66 11.26 -15.73
CA GLU A 169 -58.83 10.07 -15.81
C GLU A 169 -58.07 9.97 -14.48
N PRO A 170 -58.15 8.86 -13.73
CA PRO A 170 -57.28 8.65 -12.59
C PRO A 170 -55.85 8.64 -13.12
N ALA A 171 -55.05 9.63 -12.69
CA ALA A 171 -53.63 9.68 -13.02
C ALA A 171 -52.99 8.32 -12.71
N ARG A 172 -52.63 7.57 -13.75
CA ARG A 172 -51.82 6.36 -13.66
C ARG A 172 -50.33 6.75 -13.65
N PRO A 173 -49.45 5.86 -13.17
CA PRO A 173 -48.58 6.10 -12.03
C PRO A 173 -47.23 6.71 -12.44
N ASP A 174 -47.02 7.99 -12.15
CA ASP A 174 -45.74 8.59 -11.74
C ASP A 174 -45.94 10.11 -11.69
N ASP A 175 -46.39 10.62 -10.55
CA ASP A 175 -46.58 12.05 -10.37
C ASP A 175 -45.24 12.77 -10.63
N ALA A 176 -45.21 13.72 -11.58
CA ALA A 176 -43.98 14.40 -11.99
C ALA A 176 -43.32 15.12 -10.80
N GLU A 177 -44.13 15.50 -9.81
CA GLU A 177 -43.70 16.07 -8.55
C GLU A 177 -43.03 15.03 -7.63
N SER A 178 -43.60 13.83 -7.49
CA SER A 178 -43.00 12.70 -6.76
C SER A 178 -41.63 12.31 -7.36
N ARG A 179 -41.54 12.24 -8.70
CA ARG A 179 -40.27 12.03 -9.42
C ARG A 179 -39.26 13.15 -9.15
N ARG A 180 -39.70 14.41 -9.17
CA ARG A 180 -38.85 15.58 -8.92
C ARG A 180 -38.35 15.62 -7.48
N ARG A 181 -39.21 15.32 -6.50
CA ARG A 181 -38.85 15.21 -5.08
C ARG A 181 -37.83 14.10 -4.85
N PHE A 182 -38.07 12.92 -5.42
CA PHE A 182 -37.13 11.79 -5.35
C PHE A 182 -35.76 12.15 -5.93
N LEU A 183 -35.71 12.69 -7.16
CA LEU A 183 -34.44 13.04 -7.82
C LEU A 183 -33.69 14.18 -7.13
N ARG A 184 -34.41 15.17 -6.59
CA ARG A 184 -33.80 16.25 -5.79
C ARG A 184 -33.22 15.71 -4.49
N GLY A 185 -33.97 14.86 -3.77
CA GLY A 185 -33.49 14.20 -2.56
C GLY A 185 -32.26 13.34 -2.84
N ALA A 186 -32.29 12.54 -3.92
CA ALA A 186 -31.17 11.70 -4.33
C ALA A 186 -29.94 12.54 -4.69
N GLY A 187 -30.12 13.60 -5.49
CA GLY A 187 -29.03 14.51 -5.87
C GLY A 187 -28.42 15.24 -4.67
N LEU A 188 -29.25 15.77 -3.77
CA LEU A 188 -28.80 16.48 -2.56
C LEU A 188 -28.06 15.56 -1.60
N LEU A 189 -28.62 14.39 -1.28
CA LEU A 189 -27.99 13.44 -0.36
C LEU A 189 -26.68 12.88 -0.93
N THR A 190 -26.67 12.53 -2.21
CA THR A 190 -25.44 12.08 -2.89
C THR A 190 -24.39 13.20 -2.94
N GLY A 191 -24.80 14.42 -3.29
CA GLY A 191 -23.91 15.58 -3.33
C GLY A 191 -23.33 15.93 -1.96
N ALA A 192 -24.16 15.96 -0.92
CA ALA A 192 -23.73 16.21 0.45
C ALA A 192 -22.79 15.11 0.96
N ALA A 193 -23.12 13.84 0.71
CA ALA A 193 -22.26 12.72 1.08
C ALA A 193 -20.92 12.73 0.33
N ALA A 194 -20.92 13.10 -0.96
CA ALA A 194 -19.70 13.26 -1.74
C ALA A 194 -18.83 14.41 -1.20
N VAL A 195 -19.42 15.55 -0.85
CA VAL A 195 -18.70 16.68 -0.24
C VAL A 195 -18.17 16.32 1.14
N ALA A 196 -18.96 15.63 1.98
CA ALA A 196 -18.53 15.18 3.31
C ALA A 196 -17.39 14.15 3.21
N GLY A 197 -17.51 13.17 2.31
CA GLY A 197 -16.47 12.16 2.10
C GLY A 197 -15.19 12.75 1.52
N LEU A 198 -15.28 13.53 0.45
CA LEU A 198 -14.13 14.18 -0.18
C LEU A 198 -13.51 15.25 0.74
N GLY A 199 -14.33 16.00 1.47
CA GLY A 199 -13.91 17.01 2.42
C GLY A 199 -13.21 16.41 3.63
N GLY A 200 -13.78 15.35 4.22
CA GLY A 200 -13.15 14.58 5.31
C GLY A 200 -11.80 14.01 4.88
N HIS A 201 -11.73 13.37 3.72
CA HIS A 201 -10.49 12.84 3.17
C HIS A 201 -9.43 13.92 2.89
N TRP A 202 -9.86 15.10 2.45
CA TRP A 202 -8.96 16.22 2.17
C TRP A 202 -8.45 16.89 3.45
N LEU A 203 -9.30 17.07 4.47
CA LEU A 203 -8.92 17.60 5.78
C LEU A 203 -7.99 16.65 6.54
N ALA A 204 -8.21 15.34 6.43
CA ALA A 204 -7.48 14.34 7.21
C ALA A 204 -6.01 14.14 6.81
N GLY A 205 -5.53 14.62 5.65
CA GLY A 205 -4.27 14.10 5.12
C GLY A 205 -3.32 15.02 4.37
N ARG A 206 -3.80 15.95 3.53
CA ARG A 206 -2.89 16.47 2.49
C ARG A 206 -2.16 17.78 2.82
N ARG A 207 -2.74 18.64 3.65
CA ARG A 207 -2.19 19.99 3.89
C ARG A 207 -1.24 20.07 5.09
N GLY A 208 -1.42 19.22 6.12
CA GLY A 208 -0.55 19.21 7.29
C GLY A 208 0.79 18.51 7.02
N VAL A 209 0.75 17.23 6.66
CA VAL A 209 1.96 16.39 6.62
C VAL A 209 2.92 16.77 5.50
N SER A 210 2.45 17.15 4.31
CA SER A 210 3.34 17.64 3.24
C SER A 210 4.07 18.91 3.66
N THR A 211 3.35 19.87 4.25
CA THR A 211 3.93 21.13 4.75
C THR A 211 4.88 20.85 5.92
N ALA A 212 4.52 19.96 6.84
CA ALA A 212 5.37 19.55 7.95
C ALA A 212 6.65 18.87 7.46
N ARG A 213 6.56 17.99 6.46
CA ARG A 213 7.71 17.37 5.81
C ARG A 213 8.63 18.41 5.19
N ASP A 214 8.08 19.35 4.44
CA ASP A 214 8.88 20.37 3.74
C ASP A 214 9.52 21.36 4.72
N ALA A 215 8.98 21.47 5.95
CA ALA A 215 9.57 22.23 7.05
C ALA A 215 10.68 21.47 7.81
N VAL A 216 10.84 20.15 7.61
CA VAL A 216 11.89 19.37 8.28
C VAL A 216 13.25 19.78 7.72
N THR A 217 14.10 20.28 8.62
CA THR A 217 15.52 20.50 8.33
C THR A 217 16.31 19.26 8.77
N LEU A 218 16.96 18.60 7.82
CA LEU A 218 17.77 17.42 8.11
C LEU A 218 19.08 17.82 8.84
N PRO A 219 19.44 17.13 9.93
CA PRO A 219 20.73 17.31 10.58
C PRO A 219 21.90 16.98 9.65
N ALA A 220 23.04 17.62 9.85
CA ALA A 220 24.27 17.20 9.21
C ALA A 220 24.71 15.83 9.75
N PRO A 221 25.12 14.88 8.89
CA PRO A 221 25.57 13.58 9.36
C PRO A 221 26.88 13.70 10.14
N ALA A 222 26.97 13.03 11.28
CA ALA A 222 28.21 12.86 12.03
C ALA A 222 29.24 12.04 11.24
N ALA A 223 28.76 11.12 10.38
CA ALA A 223 29.57 10.43 9.40
C ALA A 223 28.89 10.48 8.02
N PRO A 224 29.31 11.36 7.10
CA PRO A 224 28.71 11.46 5.76
C PRO A 224 28.91 10.19 4.95
N ALA A 225 28.10 9.99 3.91
CA ALA A 225 28.31 8.89 2.98
C ALA A 225 29.66 9.08 2.26
N PRO A 226 30.41 8.00 1.98
CA PRO A 226 31.57 8.09 1.12
C PRO A 226 31.21 8.74 -0.22
N PRO A 227 32.08 9.60 -0.79
CA PRO A 227 31.83 10.15 -2.11
C PRO A 227 31.70 9.01 -3.13
N LEU A 228 30.82 9.16 -4.12
CA LEU A 228 30.70 8.18 -5.19
C LEU A 228 32.05 8.10 -5.94
N PRO A 229 32.68 6.92 -6.03
CA PRO A 229 33.87 6.75 -6.85
C PRO A 229 33.56 7.08 -8.32
N ALA A 230 34.55 7.63 -9.02
CA ALA A 230 34.45 7.84 -10.46
C ALA A 230 34.15 6.50 -11.16
N GLY A 231 33.11 6.47 -12.00
CA GLY A 231 32.69 5.26 -12.71
C GLY A 231 31.80 4.29 -11.92
N ALA A 232 31.44 4.59 -10.67
CA ALA A 232 30.45 3.79 -9.93
C ALA A 232 29.05 3.84 -10.59
N ASP A 233 28.73 4.96 -11.25
CA ASP A 233 27.62 5.07 -12.19
C ASP A 233 28.16 5.13 -13.62
N LEU A 234 27.94 4.07 -14.39
CA LEU A 234 28.30 3.94 -15.80
C LEU A 234 27.50 4.88 -16.70
N SER A 235 26.36 5.41 -16.21
CA SER A 235 25.51 6.36 -16.95
C SER A 235 25.09 5.86 -18.35
N LEU A 236 24.94 4.54 -18.51
CA LEU A 236 24.55 3.92 -19.77
C LEU A 236 23.05 4.07 -20.02
N SER A 237 22.67 4.25 -21.29
CA SER A 237 21.26 4.33 -21.67
C SER A 237 20.50 3.07 -21.24
N ARG A 238 19.36 3.28 -20.56
CA ARG A 238 18.46 2.22 -20.03
C ARG A 238 19.03 1.36 -18.90
N LEU A 239 20.26 1.60 -18.44
CA LEU A 239 20.77 1.04 -17.19
C LEU A 239 20.15 1.78 -16.01
N ALA A 240 19.81 1.07 -14.93
CA ALA A 240 19.34 1.73 -13.70
C ALA A 240 20.44 2.67 -13.15
N PRO A 241 20.11 3.93 -12.81
CA PRO A 241 21.09 4.87 -12.24
C PRO A 241 21.61 4.33 -10.91
N TYR A 242 22.86 4.64 -10.55
CA TYR A 242 23.45 4.12 -9.32
C TYR A 242 22.63 4.55 -8.09
N VAL A 243 22.20 5.81 -8.04
CA VAL A 243 21.22 6.32 -7.08
C VAL A 243 19.85 6.38 -7.75
N THR A 244 18.92 5.56 -7.29
CA THR A 244 17.54 5.57 -7.78
C THR A 244 16.82 6.83 -7.29
N PRO A 245 16.26 7.66 -8.20
CA PRO A 245 15.51 8.85 -7.82
C PRO A 245 14.34 8.53 -6.89
N ASN A 246 14.06 9.38 -5.89
CA ASN A 246 12.97 9.16 -4.91
C ASN A 246 11.62 8.82 -5.56
N ARG A 247 11.32 9.47 -6.69
CA ARG A 247 10.11 9.30 -7.51
C ARG A 247 10.04 7.95 -8.25
N GLU A 248 11.17 7.32 -8.53
CA GLU A 248 11.31 6.05 -9.26
C GLU A 248 11.63 4.88 -8.33
N PHE A 249 12.04 5.15 -7.09
CA PHE A 249 12.27 4.12 -6.08
C PHE A 249 10.99 3.32 -5.85
N TYR A 250 11.08 1.99 -5.98
CA TYR A 250 9.93 1.09 -5.93
C TYR A 250 9.09 1.28 -4.66
N ARG A 251 7.78 1.10 -4.78
CA ARG A 251 6.85 1.14 -3.64
C ARG A 251 6.06 -0.15 -3.59
N ILE A 252 6.26 -0.87 -2.48
CA ILE A 252 5.40 -1.97 -2.06
C ILE A 252 5.05 -1.79 -0.59
N ASP A 253 3.80 -2.03 -0.24
CA ASP A 253 3.25 -1.99 1.13
C ASP A 253 1.88 -2.67 1.15
N THR A 254 1.40 -3.05 2.33
CA THR A 254 0.05 -3.58 2.54
C THR A 254 -1.00 -2.47 2.73
N ALA A 255 -0.56 -1.24 3.01
CA ALA A 255 -1.44 -0.11 3.27
C ALA A 255 -2.30 0.25 2.04
N LEU A 256 -3.63 0.26 2.21
CA LEU A 256 -4.56 0.69 1.15
C LEU A 256 -4.46 2.19 0.87
N VAL A 257 -4.17 2.97 1.91
CA VAL A 257 -3.94 4.41 1.87
C VAL A 257 -2.61 4.70 2.53
N VAL A 258 -1.79 5.55 1.92
CA VAL A 258 -0.49 5.95 2.46
C VAL A 258 -0.70 6.68 3.80
N PRO A 259 -0.16 6.18 4.93
CA PRO A 259 -0.24 6.87 6.21
C PRO A 259 0.29 8.30 6.14
N GLN A 260 -0.46 9.22 6.75
CA GLN A 260 -0.11 10.62 6.90
C GLN A 260 0.25 10.83 8.37
N VAL A 261 1.55 10.77 8.69
CA VAL A 261 2.05 10.84 10.07
C VAL A 261 2.56 12.23 10.37
N ASP A 262 1.98 12.88 11.39
CA ASP A 262 2.43 14.18 11.88
C ASP A 262 3.70 14.00 12.74
N PRO A 263 4.85 14.60 12.36
CA PRO A 263 6.10 14.47 13.11
C PRO A 263 6.02 15.06 14.53
N VAL A 264 5.15 16.04 14.79
CA VAL A 264 5.03 16.68 16.11
C VAL A 264 4.47 15.72 17.15
N THR A 265 3.44 14.96 16.76
CA THR A 265 2.79 13.96 17.63
C THR A 265 3.45 12.60 17.55
N TRP A 266 4.33 12.36 16.57
CA TRP A 266 5.00 11.08 16.39
C TRP A 266 5.89 10.74 17.60
N ARG A 267 5.84 9.46 18.00
CA ARG A 267 6.70 8.89 19.03
C ARG A 267 7.20 7.53 18.57
N LEU A 268 8.44 7.21 18.93
CA LEU A 268 9.01 5.88 18.85
C LEU A 268 9.15 5.30 20.25
N ARG A 269 8.65 4.09 20.46
CA ARG A 269 8.89 3.31 21.68
C ARG A 269 9.82 2.14 21.38
N ILE A 270 10.83 1.94 22.21
CA ILE A 270 11.71 0.77 22.21
C ILE A 270 11.51 0.06 23.54
N HIS A 271 10.94 -1.15 23.52
CA HIS A 271 10.53 -1.87 24.74
C HIS A 271 10.52 -3.38 24.53
N GLY A 272 9.90 -4.12 25.46
CA GLY A 272 9.85 -5.58 25.45
C GLY A 272 10.91 -6.14 26.39
N ARG A 273 11.69 -7.11 25.91
CA ARG A 273 12.81 -7.75 26.61
C ARG A 273 14.05 -6.87 26.60
N VAL A 274 13.96 -5.72 27.27
CA VAL A 274 15.04 -4.73 27.42
C VAL A 274 15.14 -4.28 28.86
N ARG A 275 16.35 -3.98 29.33
CA ARG A 275 16.55 -3.42 30.68
C ARG A 275 16.19 -1.93 30.74
N ASN A 276 16.37 -1.20 29.65
CA ASN A 276 16.14 0.24 29.57
C ASN A 276 15.15 0.58 28.44
N PRO A 277 13.82 0.63 28.71
CA PRO A 277 12.86 1.10 27.72
C PRO A 277 13.14 2.56 27.30
N ILE A 278 13.00 2.87 26.01
CA ILE A 278 13.26 4.20 25.44
C ILE A 278 11.98 4.71 24.78
N GLU A 279 11.67 6.00 24.99
CA GLU A 279 10.66 6.72 24.21
C GLU A 279 11.28 7.98 23.60
N LEU A 280 11.10 8.18 22.30
CA LEU A 280 11.67 9.31 21.56
C LEU A 280 10.59 10.07 20.80
N SER A 281 10.60 11.39 20.90
CA SER A 281 9.93 12.25 19.92
C SER A 281 10.73 12.34 18.63
N PHE A 282 10.14 12.94 17.58
CA PHE A 282 10.85 13.15 16.33
C PHE A 282 12.05 14.09 16.52
N ASP A 283 11.90 15.14 17.32
CA ASP A 283 12.97 16.08 17.63
C ASP A 283 14.11 15.41 18.42
N ASP A 284 13.78 14.53 19.38
CA ASP A 284 14.78 13.74 20.10
C ASP A 284 15.59 12.84 19.14
N LEU A 285 14.91 12.25 18.14
CA LEU A 285 15.57 11.44 17.12
C LEU A 285 16.45 12.32 16.21
N LEU A 286 15.98 13.50 15.81
CA LEU A 286 16.76 14.45 15.01
C LEU A 286 17.99 14.99 15.76
N ALA A 287 17.94 15.09 17.09
CA ALA A 287 19.06 15.52 17.92
C ALA A 287 20.16 14.45 18.08
N ARG A 288 19.88 13.18 17.73
CA ARG A 288 20.86 12.09 17.86
C ARG A 288 21.89 12.10 16.72
N PRO A 289 23.14 11.66 16.95
CA PRO A 289 24.13 11.54 15.89
C PRO A 289 23.66 10.62 14.77
N MET A 290 23.62 11.15 13.55
CA MET A 290 23.21 10.41 12.36
C MET A 290 24.40 10.03 11.49
N VAL A 291 24.25 8.95 10.74
CA VAL A 291 25.16 8.57 9.68
C VAL A 291 24.43 8.62 8.35
N GLU A 292 25.17 8.89 7.28
CA GLU A 292 24.64 8.85 5.93
C GLU A 292 25.31 7.71 5.15
N ARG A 293 24.51 6.85 4.50
CA ARG A 293 25.00 5.63 3.81
C ARG A 293 24.23 5.34 2.54
N TYR A 294 24.93 4.83 1.53
CA TYR A 294 24.29 4.21 0.38
C TYR A 294 23.87 2.79 0.75
N VAL A 295 22.57 2.49 0.63
CA VAL A 295 22.02 1.16 0.92
C VAL A 295 21.01 0.79 -0.17
N THR A 296 21.16 -0.43 -0.70
CA THR A 296 20.17 -1.03 -1.61
C THR A 296 19.11 -1.76 -0.82
N LEU A 297 17.84 -1.45 -1.08
CA LEU A 297 16.70 -2.22 -0.59
C LEU A 297 16.16 -3.11 -1.71
N ALA A 298 15.86 -4.37 -1.38
CA ALA A 298 15.23 -5.31 -2.28
C ALA A 298 13.97 -5.90 -1.64
N CYS A 299 12.92 -6.08 -2.43
CA CYS A 299 11.72 -6.78 -2.01
C CYS A 299 11.87 -8.29 -2.19
N VAL A 300 11.27 -9.07 -1.28
CA VAL A 300 11.19 -10.53 -1.44
C VAL A 300 10.33 -10.94 -2.63
N SER A 301 9.32 -10.12 -2.98
CA SER A 301 8.48 -10.30 -4.17
C SER A 301 9.19 -9.94 -5.48
N ASN A 302 10.48 -9.55 -5.43
CA ASN A 302 11.23 -9.30 -6.64
C ASN A 302 11.51 -10.62 -7.38
N GLU A 303 10.92 -10.77 -8.56
CA GLU A 303 11.23 -11.89 -9.45
C GLU A 303 12.66 -11.81 -9.99
N VAL A 304 13.14 -12.90 -10.59
CA VAL A 304 14.43 -12.90 -11.29
C VAL A 304 14.40 -11.88 -12.42
N GLY A 305 15.20 -10.83 -12.26
CA GLY A 305 15.25 -9.70 -13.19
C GLY A 305 14.16 -8.65 -13.01
N GLY A 306 13.41 -8.70 -11.90
CA GLY A 306 12.40 -7.71 -11.55
C GLY A 306 12.95 -6.33 -11.20
N ASP A 307 12.04 -5.40 -10.96
CA ASP A 307 12.29 -3.99 -10.68
C ASP A 307 12.00 -3.57 -9.22
N LEU A 308 11.66 -4.52 -8.33
CA LEU A 308 11.40 -4.27 -6.92
C LEU A 308 12.70 -4.21 -6.10
N ILE A 309 13.63 -3.40 -6.57
CA ILE A 309 14.94 -3.13 -5.99
C ILE A 309 15.38 -1.70 -6.32
N GLY A 310 16.04 -1.03 -5.37
CA GLY A 310 16.56 0.31 -5.59
C GLY A 310 17.67 0.67 -4.60
N ASN A 311 18.59 1.52 -5.04
CA ASN A 311 19.71 1.99 -4.23
C ASN A 311 19.56 3.49 -3.94
N ALA A 312 19.70 3.88 -2.68
CA ALA A 312 19.52 5.27 -2.27
C ALA A 312 20.52 5.64 -1.17
N ARG A 313 20.73 6.94 -1.00
CA ARG A 313 21.46 7.52 0.12
C ARG A 313 20.50 7.75 1.28
N TRP A 314 20.75 7.13 2.42
CA TRP A 314 19.90 7.20 3.60
C TRP A 314 20.61 7.95 4.71
N LEU A 315 19.89 8.87 5.38
CA LEU A 315 20.34 9.57 6.57
C LEU A 315 19.52 9.09 7.76
N GLY A 316 20.17 8.62 8.81
CA GLY A 316 19.47 8.11 9.98
C GLY A 316 20.34 7.82 11.19
N VAL A 317 19.68 7.52 12.31
CA VAL A 317 20.31 7.09 13.55
C VAL A 317 20.66 5.60 13.45
N PRO A 318 21.91 5.17 13.74
CA PRO A 318 22.24 3.75 13.78
C PRO A 318 21.42 2.99 14.82
N ILE A 319 20.65 1.98 14.39
CA ILE A 319 19.79 1.17 15.26
C ILE A 319 20.61 0.52 16.37
N ARG A 320 21.81 0.04 16.04
CA ARG A 320 22.74 -0.54 17.02
C ARG A 320 22.94 0.36 18.25
N LYS A 321 23.05 1.68 18.06
CA LYS A 321 23.27 2.61 19.19
C LYS A 321 22.05 2.69 20.11
N LEU A 322 20.85 2.65 19.55
CA LEU A 322 19.61 2.61 20.30
C LEU A 322 19.43 1.27 21.03
N LEU A 323 19.79 0.16 20.38
CA LEU A 323 19.76 -1.16 21.02
C LEU A 323 20.80 -1.26 22.14
N ASP A 324 22.02 -0.76 21.94
CA ASP A 324 23.05 -0.77 22.99
C ASP A 324 22.62 0.07 24.22
N GLU A 325 21.86 1.16 24.02
CA GLU A 325 21.24 1.95 25.11
C GLU A 325 20.09 1.20 25.79
N ALA A 326 19.24 0.54 25.00
CA ALA A 326 18.09 -0.20 25.50
C ALA A 326 18.51 -1.44 26.32
N ASP A 327 19.71 -1.97 26.06
CA ASP A 327 20.31 -3.12 26.74
C ASP A 327 19.39 -4.37 26.68
N PRO A 328 19.36 -5.08 25.53
CA PRO A 328 18.50 -6.24 25.32
C PRO A 328 18.78 -7.34 26.34
N GLU A 329 17.73 -7.96 26.85
CA GLU A 329 17.85 -9.14 27.70
C GLU A 329 18.31 -10.37 26.92
N ASP A 330 18.84 -11.37 27.63
CA ASP A 330 19.21 -12.65 27.02
C ASP A 330 17.96 -13.31 26.39
N GLY A 331 18.13 -13.86 25.18
CA GLY A 331 17.03 -14.48 24.43
C GLY A 331 16.13 -13.50 23.66
N ALA A 332 16.42 -12.19 23.68
CA ALA A 332 15.78 -11.22 22.78
C ALA A 332 16.35 -11.33 21.35
N ASP A 333 16.05 -12.42 20.63
CA ASP A 333 16.61 -12.72 19.31
C ASP A 333 15.87 -12.07 18.12
N GLN A 334 14.73 -11.41 18.38
CA GLN A 334 13.93 -10.71 17.39
C GLN A 334 13.59 -9.28 17.83
N VAL A 335 13.72 -8.32 16.91
CA VAL A 335 13.15 -6.97 17.01
C VAL A 335 11.94 -6.87 16.10
N VAL A 336 10.77 -6.66 16.68
CA VAL A 336 9.52 -6.43 15.96
C VAL A 336 9.33 -4.94 15.74
N GLY A 337 9.46 -4.52 14.49
CA GLY A 337 9.15 -3.16 14.06
C GLY A 337 7.67 -3.03 13.72
N ARG A 338 6.94 -2.14 14.39
CA ARG A 338 5.52 -1.89 14.14
C ARG A 338 5.31 -0.51 13.51
N ALA A 339 4.56 -0.50 12.41
CA ALA A 339 4.14 0.70 11.73
C ALA A 339 2.88 1.30 12.38
N VAL A 340 2.62 2.58 12.14
CA VAL A 340 1.41 3.29 12.59
C VAL A 340 0.11 2.63 12.11
N ASP A 341 0.15 1.82 11.05
CA ASP A 341 -1.01 1.10 10.54
C ASP A 341 -1.19 -0.30 11.14
N GLY A 342 -0.28 -0.72 12.03
CA GLY A 342 -0.27 -2.01 12.70
C GLY A 342 0.51 -3.09 11.96
N TRP A 343 1.07 -2.80 10.78
CA TRP A 343 1.93 -3.75 10.07
C TRP A 343 3.21 -4.02 10.88
N THR A 344 3.66 -5.28 10.89
CA THR A 344 4.85 -5.71 11.62
C THR A 344 5.87 -6.41 10.72
N CYS A 345 7.16 -6.13 10.97
CA CYS A 345 8.28 -6.96 10.52
C CYS A 345 9.08 -7.46 11.71
N GLY A 346 9.65 -8.66 11.61
CA GLY A 346 10.57 -9.21 12.61
C GLY A 346 11.98 -9.25 12.05
N THR A 347 12.90 -8.50 12.63
CA THR A 347 14.32 -8.50 12.25
C THR A 347 15.15 -9.24 13.30
N PRO A 348 16.12 -10.07 12.93
CA PRO A 348 17.03 -10.67 13.92
C PRO A 348 17.81 -9.60 14.68
N THR A 349 17.79 -9.66 16.01
CA THR A 349 18.53 -8.71 16.85
C THR A 349 20.03 -8.74 16.56
N SER A 350 20.58 -9.92 16.25
CA SER A 350 21.99 -10.11 15.89
C SER A 350 22.37 -9.31 14.62
N VAL A 351 21.50 -9.31 13.60
CA VAL A 351 21.71 -8.57 12.35
C VAL A 351 21.72 -7.06 12.57
N LEU A 352 20.93 -6.55 13.51
CA LEU A 352 20.92 -5.13 13.86
C LEU A 352 22.18 -4.68 14.63
N ARG A 353 23.00 -5.63 15.11
CA ARG A 353 24.17 -5.39 15.95
C ARG A 353 25.49 -5.88 15.36
N ASP A 354 25.47 -6.55 14.21
CA ASP A 354 26.65 -7.17 13.58
C ASP A 354 27.64 -6.18 12.94
N GLY A 355 27.34 -4.89 12.99
CA GLY A 355 28.18 -3.82 12.46
C GLY A 355 27.78 -3.30 11.10
N ARG A 356 26.76 -3.88 10.44
CA ARG A 356 26.15 -3.25 9.26
C ARG A 356 25.45 -1.95 9.63
N ASP A 357 25.35 -1.04 8.67
CA ASP A 357 24.68 0.25 8.85
C ASP A 357 23.16 0.10 8.80
N ALA A 358 22.58 -0.50 9.84
CA ALA A 358 21.14 -0.56 10.08
C ALA A 358 20.65 0.77 10.68
N LEU A 359 19.69 1.44 10.05
CA LEU A 359 19.31 2.83 10.35
C LEU A 359 17.81 2.99 10.65
N LEU A 360 17.51 3.87 11.61
CA LEU A 360 16.25 4.60 11.63
C LEU A 360 16.42 5.85 10.77
N ALA A 361 16.02 5.73 9.50
CA ALA A 361 16.17 6.76 8.51
C ALA A 361 15.11 7.85 8.65
N VAL A 362 15.53 9.10 8.47
CA VAL A 362 14.70 10.31 8.40
C VAL A 362 14.87 11.06 7.08
N GLY A 363 15.96 10.80 6.36
CA GLY A 363 16.27 11.38 5.05
C GLY A 363 16.58 10.34 3.98
N MET A 364 16.24 10.66 2.75
CA MET A 364 16.48 9.85 1.56
C MET A 364 16.92 10.73 0.39
N ASN A 365 18.10 10.44 -0.16
CA ASN A 365 18.75 11.17 -1.24
C ASN A 365 18.93 12.67 -0.96
N GLY A 366 19.22 13.03 0.30
CA GLY A 366 19.42 14.41 0.74
C GLY A 366 18.13 15.20 1.01
N GLU A 367 16.96 14.58 0.88
CA GLU A 367 15.67 15.19 1.20
C GLU A 367 15.03 14.51 2.41
N PRO A 368 14.17 15.21 3.18
CA PRO A 368 13.29 14.54 4.15
C PRO A 368 12.54 13.39 3.48
N LEU A 369 12.39 12.28 4.21
CA LEU A 369 11.76 11.07 3.68
C LEU A 369 10.48 11.40 2.91
N PRO A 370 10.32 10.90 1.67
CA PRO A 370 9.04 11.01 0.98
C PRO A 370 7.93 10.30 1.77
N ILE A 371 6.73 10.89 1.82
CA ILE A 371 5.60 10.35 2.61
C ILE A 371 5.33 8.89 2.29
N ARG A 372 5.30 8.55 0.99
CA ARG A 372 5.08 7.18 0.49
C ARG A 372 6.18 6.18 0.85
N HIS A 373 7.34 6.67 1.26
CA HIS A 373 8.52 5.89 1.61
C HIS A 373 8.77 5.82 3.11
N GLY A 374 7.81 6.27 3.94
CA GLY A 374 7.82 6.05 5.38
C GLY A 374 8.08 7.28 6.24
N PHE A 375 7.85 8.50 5.74
CA PHE A 375 7.93 9.71 6.56
C PHE A 375 7.05 9.59 7.83
N PRO A 376 7.51 10.05 9.01
CA PRO A 376 8.78 10.73 9.25
C PRO A 376 9.98 9.79 9.44
N VAL A 377 9.75 8.53 9.84
CA VAL A 377 10.80 7.58 10.19
C VAL A 377 10.52 6.20 9.60
N ARG A 378 11.55 5.60 9.00
CA ARG A 378 11.52 4.20 8.55
C ARG A 378 12.75 3.44 9.03
N MET A 379 12.63 2.12 9.08
CA MET A 379 13.76 1.21 9.22
C MET A 379 14.40 0.95 7.85
N VAL A 380 15.74 0.90 7.83
CA VAL A 380 16.58 0.54 6.67
C VAL A 380 17.67 -0.39 7.18
N VAL A 381 17.61 -1.67 6.81
CA VAL A 381 18.59 -2.68 7.26
C VAL A 381 19.16 -3.38 6.02
N PRO A 382 20.46 -3.22 5.74
CA PRO A 382 21.10 -3.92 4.64
C PRO A 382 21.07 -5.44 4.78
N GLY A 383 21.10 -6.17 3.66
CA GLY A 383 21.27 -7.63 3.65
C GLY A 383 20.02 -8.47 3.90
N LEU A 384 18.89 -7.83 4.23
CA LEU A 384 17.61 -8.51 4.47
C LEU A 384 16.51 -7.96 3.56
N TYR A 385 15.60 -8.81 3.10
CA TYR A 385 14.46 -8.39 2.29
C TYR A 385 13.53 -7.47 3.09
N GLY A 386 12.94 -6.49 2.40
CA GLY A 386 12.21 -5.40 3.08
C GLY A 386 11.05 -5.82 4.00
N TYR A 387 10.46 -7.00 3.81
CA TYR A 387 9.34 -7.47 4.65
C TYR A 387 9.75 -7.86 6.07
N VAL A 388 11.03 -8.19 6.30
CA VAL A 388 11.59 -8.44 7.64
C VAL A 388 12.36 -7.26 8.18
N SER A 389 12.69 -6.25 7.35
CA SER A 389 13.81 -5.34 7.65
C SER A 389 13.58 -3.85 7.34
N ALA A 390 12.48 -3.49 6.66
CA ALA A 390 12.32 -2.14 6.10
C ALA A 390 10.97 -1.51 6.46
N CYS A 391 10.60 -1.57 7.75
CA CYS A 391 9.35 -1.00 8.28
C CYS A 391 9.22 0.49 7.98
N LYS A 392 8.11 0.87 7.33
CA LYS A 392 7.76 2.26 7.02
C LYS A 392 6.82 2.80 8.08
N TRP A 393 6.83 4.12 8.32
CA TRP A 393 5.94 4.78 9.28
C TRP A 393 6.07 4.18 10.70
N LEU A 394 7.31 3.89 11.09
CA LEU A 394 7.66 3.14 12.29
C LEU A 394 7.26 3.91 13.56
N THR A 395 6.64 3.23 14.52
CA THR A 395 6.27 3.80 15.83
C THR A 395 6.77 2.97 17.00
N GLU A 396 7.21 1.73 16.77
CA GLU A 396 7.61 0.82 17.84
C GLU A 396 8.72 -0.14 17.38
N LEU A 397 9.65 -0.42 18.29
CA LEU A 397 10.59 -1.53 18.22
C LEU A 397 10.44 -2.37 19.51
N GLU A 398 9.80 -3.53 19.38
CA GLU A 398 9.60 -4.46 20.50
C GLU A 398 10.65 -5.57 20.42
N LEU A 399 11.47 -5.71 21.46
CA LEU A 399 12.44 -6.79 21.60
C LEU A 399 11.73 -8.01 22.20
N THR A 400 11.79 -9.12 21.48
CA THR A 400 11.14 -10.39 21.82
C THR A 400 11.95 -11.55 21.24
N SER A 401 11.35 -12.73 21.12
CA SER A 401 11.95 -13.86 20.41
C SER A 401 11.13 -14.33 19.21
N PHE A 402 11.79 -14.94 18.23
CA PHE A 402 11.13 -15.63 17.11
C PHE A 402 10.22 -16.79 17.57
N ALA A 403 10.41 -17.31 18.79
CA ALA A 403 9.55 -18.33 19.37
C ALA A 403 8.25 -17.73 19.94
N ASP A 404 8.27 -16.47 20.33
CA ASP A 404 7.16 -15.80 21.01
C ASP A 404 6.33 -14.92 20.07
N PHE A 405 6.88 -14.49 18.93
CA PHE A 405 6.19 -13.58 18.02
C PHE A 405 6.45 -13.83 16.53
N ASP A 406 5.36 -14.06 15.80
CA ASP A 406 5.36 -14.15 14.35
C ASP A 406 4.93 -12.81 13.71
N ALA A 407 5.85 -12.18 12.99
CA ALA A 407 5.58 -10.95 12.24
C ALA A 407 4.67 -11.21 11.02
N TYR A 408 4.03 -10.15 10.51
CA TYR A 408 2.89 -10.21 9.57
C TYR A 408 2.96 -11.30 8.46
N TRP A 409 4.12 -11.48 7.84
CA TRP A 409 4.31 -12.41 6.72
C TRP A 409 4.64 -13.85 7.12
N VAL A 410 5.14 -14.09 8.35
CA VAL A 410 5.54 -15.43 8.80
C VAL A 410 4.35 -16.40 8.86
N PRO A 411 3.19 -16.04 9.47
CA PRO A 411 2.01 -16.92 9.45
C PRO A 411 1.42 -17.13 8.05
N ARG A 412 1.83 -16.30 7.07
CA ARG A 412 1.43 -16.39 5.67
C ARG A 412 2.40 -17.25 4.84
N GLY A 413 3.33 -17.97 5.49
CA GLY A 413 4.23 -18.93 4.87
C GLY A 413 5.55 -18.35 4.36
N TRP A 414 5.89 -17.11 4.70
CA TRP A 414 7.18 -16.53 4.35
C TRP A 414 8.24 -16.85 5.41
N SER A 415 9.50 -16.92 4.96
CA SER A 415 10.67 -17.12 5.84
C SER A 415 10.72 -16.08 6.97
N ALA A 416 11.13 -16.47 8.18
CA ALA A 416 11.24 -15.52 9.30
C ALA A 416 12.51 -14.65 9.21
N GLN A 417 13.55 -15.13 8.54
CA GLN A 417 14.87 -14.49 8.51
C GLN A 417 15.08 -13.61 7.28
N GLY A 418 14.55 -14.04 6.12
CA GLY A 418 14.54 -13.28 4.86
C GLY A 418 15.88 -12.67 4.41
N PRO A 419 17.03 -13.38 4.42
CA PRO A 419 18.29 -12.86 3.90
C PRO A 419 18.23 -12.64 2.38
N ILE A 420 18.86 -11.58 1.89
CA ILE A 420 18.91 -11.33 0.45
C ILE A 420 19.85 -12.33 -0.23
N LYS A 421 19.33 -12.95 -1.29
CA LYS A 421 20.07 -13.88 -2.15
C LYS A 421 20.95 -13.13 -3.14
N THR A 422 22.07 -13.74 -3.54
CA THR A 422 22.95 -13.20 -4.57
C THR A 422 22.21 -13.22 -5.92
N GLN A 423 22.05 -12.05 -6.52
CA GLN A 423 21.27 -11.87 -7.75
C GLN A 423 21.93 -10.89 -8.72
N SER A 424 21.53 -11.01 -9.98
CA SER A 424 21.95 -10.14 -11.08
C SER A 424 20.81 -9.96 -12.08
N ARG A 425 20.79 -8.79 -12.73
CA ARG A 425 19.78 -8.40 -13.72
C ARG A 425 20.46 -7.77 -14.93
N ILE A 426 19.90 -7.99 -16.11
CA ILE A 426 20.27 -7.36 -17.37
C ILE A 426 19.26 -6.23 -17.60
N ASP A 427 19.74 -4.99 -17.65
CA ASP A 427 18.89 -3.80 -17.84
C ASP A 427 18.85 -3.40 -19.32
N THR A 428 19.96 -3.63 -20.01
CA THR A 428 20.10 -3.41 -21.46
C THR A 428 20.95 -4.51 -22.09
N PRO A 429 20.58 -5.02 -23.29
CA PRO A 429 19.34 -4.75 -24.01
C PRO A 429 18.10 -5.26 -23.25
N ARG A 430 16.93 -4.61 -23.46
CA ARG A 430 15.66 -5.05 -22.84
C ARG A 430 15.09 -6.27 -23.58
N PRO A 431 14.27 -7.11 -22.92
CA PRO A 431 13.56 -8.20 -23.59
C PRO A 431 12.81 -7.73 -24.84
N ARG A 432 12.95 -8.48 -25.94
CA ARG A 432 12.36 -8.21 -27.27
C ARG A 432 12.83 -6.92 -27.95
N SER A 433 13.92 -6.33 -27.48
CA SER A 433 14.56 -5.22 -28.20
C SER A 433 15.31 -5.71 -29.44
N ARG A 434 15.57 -4.78 -30.36
CA ARG A 434 16.18 -5.03 -31.66
C ARG A 434 17.47 -4.23 -31.86
N PRO A 435 18.57 -4.59 -31.18
CA PRO A 435 19.85 -3.93 -31.41
C PRO A 435 20.37 -4.22 -32.83
N ALA A 436 21.14 -3.30 -33.40
CA ALA A 436 21.86 -3.54 -34.64
C ALA A 436 23.00 -4.54 -34.43
N ALA A 437 23.33 -5.32 -35.45
CA ALA A 437 24.50 -6.18 -35.46
C ALA A 437 25.82 -5.39 -35.23
N GLY A 438 26.82 -6.08 -34.71
CA GLY A 438 28.11 -5.53 -34.28
C GLY A 438 28.17 -5.29 -32.77
N PRO A 439 28.94 -4.28 -32.30
CA PRO A 439 29.19 -4.10 -30.88
C PRO A 439 27.96 -3.61 -30.12
N VAL A 440 27.39 -4.48 -29.28
CA VAL A 440 26.27 -4.22 -28.37
C VAL A 440 26.77 -4.22 -26.92
N THR A 441 26.42 -3.20 -26.15
CA THR A 441 26.70 -3.18 -24.70
C THR A 441 25.57 -3.88 -23.95
N VAL A 442 25.90 -4.99 -23.30
CA VAL A 442 25.04 -5.68 -22.33
C VAL A 442 25.41 -5.15 -20.95
N ALA A 443 24.47 -4.61 -20.20
CA ALA A 443 24.73 -4.01 -18.90
C ALA A 443 23.55 -4.19 -17.95
N GLY A 444 23.83 -4.08 -16.65
CA GLY A 444 22.83 -4.22 -15.62
C GLY A 444 23.40 -4.01 -14.22
N VAL A 445 22.69 -4.54 -13.23
CA VAL A 445 23.07 -4.48 -11.82
C VAL A 445 23.20 -5.87 -11.21
N ALA A 446 24.04 -6.00 -10.19
CA ALA A 446 24.17 -7.20 -9.38
C ALA A 446 24.25 -6.82 -7.90
N TRP A 447 23.76 -7.68 -7.02
CA TRP A 447 23.73 -7.40 -5.58
C TRP A 447 23.84 -8.68 -4.75
N ALA A 448 24.45 -8.51 -3.59
CA ALA A 448 24.53 -9.49 -2.51
C ALA A 448 24.78 -8.70 -1.22
N GLN A 449 23.81 -7.88 -0.78
CA GLN A 449 24.04 -6.91 0.31
C GLN A 449 24.66 -7.58 1.55
N HIS A 450 25.56 -6.85 2.20
CA HIS A 450 26.43 -7.27 3.31
C HIS A 450 27.54 -8.28 2.95
N ARG A 451 27.39 -9.04 1.85
CA ARG A 451 28.46 -9.91 1.31
C ARG A 451 29.28 -9.19 0.24
N GLY A 452 28.64 -8.44 -0.65
CA GLY A 452 29.26 -7.81 -1.82
C GLY A 452 29.37 -8.76 -3.02
N VAL A 453 29.49 -8.18 -4.21
CA VAL A 453 29.61 -8.92 -5.47
C VAL A 453 31.08 -8.97 -5.89
N ARG A 454 31.58 -10.17 -6.19
CA ARG A 454 32.97 -10.40 -6.63
C ARG A 454 33.08 -10.49 -8.15
N ARG A 455 32.09 -11.09 -8.81
CA ARG A 455 32.11 -11.35 -10.26
C ARG A 455 30.71 -11.35 -10.84
N VAL A 456 30.57 -10.86 -12.07
CA VAL A 456 29.37 -11.06 -12.90
C VAL A 456 29.80 -11.70 -14.20
N GLU A 457 29.04 -12.70 -14.65
CA GLU A 457 29.29 -13.42 -15.88
C GLU A 457 28.03 -13.40 -16.76
N VAL A 458 28.23 -13.25 -18.06
CA VAL A 458 27.18 -13.22 -19.09
C VAL A 458 27.47 -14.30 -20.12
N ARG A 459 26.44 -14.93 -20.68
CA ARG A 459 26.59 -15.83 -21.84
C ARG A 459 25.51 -15.59 -22.89
N VAL A 460 25.81 -16.03 -24.10
CA VAL A 460 24.93 -15.95 -25.28
C VAL A 460 24.67 -17.37 -25.77
N ASP A 461 23.40 -17.71 -26.01
CA ASP A 461 22.95 -18.96 -26.64
C ASP A 461 23.49 -20.25 -26.02
N GLY A 462 23.65 -20.26 -24.68
CA GLY A 462 24.18 -21.41 -23.96
C GLY A 462 25.68 -21.63 -24.15
N GLY A 463 26.39 -20.70 -24.79
CA GLY A 463 27.84 -20.69 -24.94
C GLY A 463 28.61 -20.46 -23.63
N PRO A 464 29.94 -20.29 -23.72
CA PRO A 464 30.78 -20.09 -22.55
C PRO A 464 30.43 -18.80 -21.80
N TRP A 465 30.57 -18.84 -20.48
CA TRP A 465 30.45 -17.66 -19.64
C TRP A 465 31.60 -16.68 -19.91
N GLN A 466 31.26 -15.41 -20.06
CA GLN A 466 32.17 -14.29 -20.26
C GLN A 466 32.10 -13.37 -19.05
N GLU A 467 33.25 -13.01 -18.50
CA GLU A 467 33.29 -12.10 -17.35
C GLU A 467 32.95 -10.67 -17.78
N ALA A 468 32.00 -10.05 -17.07
CA ALA A 468 31.63 -8.67 -17.26
C ALA A 468 32.56 -7.74 -16.45
N THR A 469 32.73 -6.52 -16.93
CA THR A 469 33.44 -5.47 -16.19
C THR A 469 32.50 -4.89 -15.11
N LEU A 470 32.91 -5.00 -13.85
CA LEU A 470 32.21 -4.37 -12.72
C LEU A 470 32.60 -2.90 -12.57
N ALA A 471 31.62 -2.04 -12.32
CA ALA A 471 31.86 -0.70 -11.82
C ALA A 471 32.45 -0.76 -10.39
N PRO A 472 33.20 0.27 -9.94
CA PRO A 472 33.68 0.33 -8.57
C PRO A 472 32.54 0.21 -7.55
N ALA A 473 32.67 -0.73 -6.62
CA ALA A 473 31.72 -0.90 -5.52
C ALA A 473 31.90 0.24 -4.50
N VAL A 474 30.79 0.86 -4.09
CA VAL A 474 30.80 1.90 -3.04
C VAL A 474 30.81 1.28 -1.65
N SER A 475 30.03 0.21 -1.46
CA SER A 475 30.03 -0.60 -0.25
C SER A 475 29.47 -2.00 -0.53
N ALA A 476 29.64 -2.93 0.42
CA ALA A 476 29.05 -4.26 0.36
C ALA A 476 27.50 -4.24 0.46
N ASP A 477 26.91 -3.12 0.90
CA ASP A 477 25.47 -2.97 1.12
C ASP A 477 24.74 -2.30 -0.07
N THR A 478 25.46 -2.09 -1.17
CA THR A 478 24.94 -1.50 -2.40
C THR A 478 24.96 -2.51 -3.54
N TRP A 479 24.06 -2.35 -4.51
CA TRP A 479 24.26 -2.98 -5.81
C TRP A 479 25.53 -2.45 -6.49
N VAL A 480 26.03 -3.21 -7.46
CA VAL A 480 27.09 -2.78 -8.37
C VAL A 480 26.54 -2.79 -9.78
N GLN A 481 26.90 -1.80 -10.58
CA GLN A 481 26.64 -1.83 -12.01
C GLN A 481 27.72 -2.66 -12.71
N TRP A 482 27.37 -3.26 -13.84
CA TRP A 482 28.29 -4.05 -14.65
C TRP A 482 28.00 -3.85 -16.14
N SER A 483 29.02 -4.08 -16.97
CA SER A 483 28.87 -4.04 -18.43
C SER A 483 29.76 -5.08 -19.13
N TRP A 484 29.30 -5.54 -20.29
CA TRP A 484 30.01 -6.44 -21.17
C TRP A 484 29.77 -6.03 -22.62
N ARG A 485 30.83 -5.98 -23.43
CA ARG A 485 30.74 -5.68 -24.86
C ARG A 485 30.59 -6.98 -25.63
N TRP A 486 29.43 -7.16 -26.24
CA TRP A 486 29.09 -8.29 -27.08
C TRP A 486 29.24 -7.92 -28.56
N ASP A 487 29.97 -8.72 -29.34
CA ASP A 487 29.94 -8.61 -30.80
C ASP A 487 28.77 -9.43 -31.34
N ALA A 488 27.64 -8.77 -31.57
CA ALA A 488 26.36 -9.40 -31.86
C ALA A 488 26.21 -9.70 -33.36
N THR A 489 25.92 -10.95 -33.70
CA THR A 489 25.58 -11.35 -35.07
C THR A 489 24.08 -11.16 -35.34
N PRO A 490 23.62 -10.98 -36.59
CA PRO A 490 22.19 -10.97 -36.89
C PRO A 490 21.51 -12.29 -36.47
N GLY A 491 20.33 -12.20 -35.86
CA GLY A 491 19.56 -13.37 -35.43
C GLY A 491 18.88 -13.23 -34.07
N GLU A 492 18.15 -14.28 -33.68
CA GLU A 492 17.58 -14.41 -32.33
C GLU A 492 18.66 -14.89 -31.37
N HIS A 493 18.84 -14.17 -30.26
CA HIS A 493 19.83 -14.50 -29.24
C HIS A 493 19.22 -14.51 -27.85
N THR A 494 19.70 -15.44 -27.02
CA THR A 494 19.37 -15.54 -25.60
C THR A 494 20.57 -15.14 -24.75
N LEU A 495 20.44 -14.02 -24.03
CA LEU A 495 21.41 -13.54 -23.06
C LEU A 495 21.05 -14.04 -21.66
N GLN A 496 22.04 -14.50 -20.91
CA GLN A 496 21.86 -14.91 -19.51
C GLN A 496 22.96 -14.32 -18.64
N VAL A 497 22.63 -13.99 -17.38
CA VAL A 497 23.57 -13.43 -16.40
C VAL A 497 23.54 -14.20 -15.09
N ARG A 498 24.71 -14.31 -14.44
CA ARG A 498 24.87 -14.77 -13.06
C ARG A 498 25.89 -13.91 -12.31
N ALA A 499 25.72 -13.79 -11.00
CA ALA A 499 26.70 -13.18 -10.11
C ALA A 499 27.33 -14.22 -9.16
N THR A 500 28.58 -13.97 -8.78
CA THR A 500 29.25 -14.64 -7.66
C THR A 500 29.59 -13.62 -6.60
N ASP A 501 29.22 -13.89 -5.35
CA ASP A 501 29.52 -13.02 -4.23
C ASP A 501 30.95 -13.25 -3.68
N THR A 502 31.34 -12.42 -2.70
CA THR A 502 32.68 -12.49 -2.08
C THR A 502 32.87 -13.74 -1.21
N THR A 503 31.79 -14.41 -0.79
CA THR A 503 31.88 -15.68 -0.06
C THR A 503 32.18 -16.87 -0.98
N GLY A 504 32.06 -16.66 -2.30
CA GLY A 504 32.29 -17.66 -3.33
C GLY A 504 31.01 -18.30 -3.86
N GLU A 505 29.84 -17.96 -3.28
CA GLU A 505 28.55 -18.49 -3.73
C GLU A 505 28.16 -17.87 -5.08
N THR A 506 27.90 -18.72 -6.06
CA THR A 506 27.43 -18.31 -7.40
C THR A 506 25.93 -18.52 -7.50
N GLN A 507 25.22 -17.52 -8.02
CA GLN A 507 23.78 -17.56 -8.27
C GLN A 507 23.39 -18.87 -9.00
N THR A 508 22.46 -19.62 -8.41
CA THR A 508 22.00 -20.91 -8.93
C THR A 508 21.19 -20.76 -10.21
N GLU A 509 21.28 -21.76 -11.10
CA GLU A 509 20.39 -21.90 -12.26
C GLU A 509 18.96 -22.27 -11.86
N GLN A 510 18.82 -23.00 -10.73
CA GLN A 510 17.55 -23.53 -10.29
C GLN A 510 16.55 -22.40 -10.07
N ARG A 511 15.46 -22.44 -10.83
CA ARG A 511 14.38 -21.46 -10.72
C ARG A 511 13.48 -21.80 -9.55
N ALA A 512 13.30 -20.85 -8.65
CA ALA A 512 12.30 -20.90 -7.61
C ALA A 512 11.45 -19.62 -7.66
N PRO A 513 10.13 -19.71 -7.38
CA PRO A 513 9.29 -18.53 -7.27
C PRO A 513 9.69 -17.67 -6.07
N VAL A 514 9.08 -16.48 -5.96
CA VAL A 514 9.36 -15.53 -4.87
C VAL A 514 9.02 -16.07 -3.48
N ALA A 515 7.96 -16.87 -3.35
CA ALA A 515 7.61 -17.49 -2.08
C ALA A 515 8.36 -18.83 -1.91
N PRO A 516 8.80 -19.19 -0.69
CA PRO A 516 8.62 -18.46 0.57
C PRO A 516 9.78 -17.51 0.95
N ASP A 517 10.86 -17.48 0.17
CA ASP A 517 12.16 -16.94 0.63
C ASP A 517 12.94 -16.20 -0.49
N GLY A 518 12.23 -15.56 -1.41
CA GLY A 518 12.80 -14.83 -2.54
C GLY A 518 13.18 -15.73 -3.72
N ALA A 519 13.06 -15.19 -4.93
CA ALA A 519 13.26 -15.93 -6.16
C ALA A 519 14.73 -16.33 -6.40
N THR A 520 14.93 -17.42 -7.15
CA THR A 520 16.25 -17.88 -7.63
C THR A 520 16.21 -18.21 -9.11
N GLY A 521 17.39 -18.31 -9.74
CA GLY A 521 17.55 -18.59 -11.17
C GLY A 521 18.31 -17.47 -11.89
N TRP A 522 18.76 -17.74 -13.11
CA TRP A 522 19.46 -16.75 -13.94
C TRP A 522 18.49 -15.87 -14.72
N HIS A 523 18.70 -14.55 -14.66
CA HIS A 523 17.95 -13.63 -15.50
C HIS A 523 18.30 -13.88 -16.96
N THR A 524 17.26 -14.02 -17.79
CA THR A 524 17.37 -14.46 -19.18
C THR A 524 16.61 -13.48 -20.06
N VAL A 525 17.29 -12.88 -21.03
CA VAL A 525 16.74 -11.89 -21.96
C VAL A 525 16.84 -12.43 -23.38
N ARG A 526 15.74 -12.39 -24.14
CA ARG A 526 15.73 -12.70 -25.57
C ARG A 526 15.72 -11.41 -26.38
N VAL A 527 16.58 -11.33 -27.40
CA VAL A 527 16.71 -10.19 -28.31
C VAL A 527 16.81 -10.64 -29.76
N THR A 528 16.38 -9.78 -30.68
CA THR A 528 16.50 -10.01 -32.13
C THR A 528 17.50 -9.02 -32.69
N VAL A 529 18.70 -9.44 -33.03
CA VAL A 529 19.73 -8.58 -33.62
C VAL A 529 19.43 -8.39 -35.11
N THR A 530 19.37 -7.14 -35.56
CA THR A 530 19.02 -6.76 -36.95
C THR A 530 20.21 -6.37 -37.80
#